data_AF-A0A382T6W0-F1
#
_entry.id   AF-A0A382T6W0-F1
#
_cell.length_a   1.000
_cell.length_b   1.000
_cell.length_c   1.000
_cell.angle_alpha   90.00
_cell.angle_beta   90.00
_cell.angle_gamma   90.00
#
_symmetry.space_group_name_H-M   'P 1'
#
loop_
_entity.id
_entity.type
_entity.pdbx_description
1 polymer ?
#
loop_
_entity_poly.entity_id
_entity_poly.type
_entity_poly.pdbx_seq_one_letter_code
_entity_poly.pdbx_strand_id
1 'polypeptide(L)'
;MKRFFSIFILGIFFMNIAISGYVKVPKNQRKQYRMEPAPSVSVQNNVSFKATLPNTRNSGTYALVDSSGNGYGMVAANTRPLFVDIDNSNWFACYRQYAGEQTTHGQIGGAFSTDGESWQTYSNLNYNGNPPWGGGTGAGQGGLTTAQGRYPSALGTPDQPLAIWNEYAANPETSNG
;
A
#
# COMPACT_ATOMS: atom_id res chain seq x y z
N MET A 1 -4.33 48.56 15.76
CA MET A 1 -4.28 47.32 14.95
C MET A 1 -3.84 46.08 15.76
N LYS A 2 -2.71 46.11 16.49
CA LYS A 2 -2.21 44.93 17.24
C LYS A 2 -3.20 44.35 18.29
N ARG A 3 -3.95 45.21 18.99
CA ARG A 3 -4.93 44.78 20.02
C ARG A 3 -6.15 44.08 19.40
N PHE A 4 -6.67 44.57 18.28
CA PHE A 4 -7.79 43.94 17.56
C PHE A 4 -7.40 42.57 16.99
N PHE A 5 -6.20 42.45 16.44
CA PHE A 5 -5.70 41.17 15.93
C PHE A 5 -5.49 40.14 17.06
N SER A 6 -5.00 40.59 18.23
CA SER A 6 -4.85 39.73 19.41
C SER A 6 -6.19 39.23 19.95
N ILE A 7 -7.22 40.08 19.99
CA ILE A 7 -8.57 39.69 20.44
C ILE A 7 -9.20 38.72 19.46
N PHE A 8 -8.99 38.91 18.16
CA PHE A 8 -9.48 38.01 17.12
C PHE A 8 -8.85 36.62 17.21
N ILE A 9 -7.53 36.53 17.39
CA ILE A 9 -6.83 35.25 17.60
C ILE A 9 -7.31 34.56 18.87
N LEU A 10 -7.49 35.33 19.95
CA LEU A 10 -7.97 34.78 21.22
C LEU A 10 -9.41 34.23 21.08
N GLY A 11 -10.26 34.91 20.31
CA GLY A 11 -11.61 34.44 20.00
C GLY A 11 -11.62 33.12 19.21
N ILE A 12 -10.74 32.98 18.22
CA ILE A 12 -10.58 31.72 17.48
C ILE A 12 -10.09 30.61 18.41
N PHE A 13 -9.14 30.90 19.30
CA PHE A 13 -8.62 29.92 20.25
C PHE A 13 -9.73 29.38 21.19
N PHE A 14 -10.59 30.25 21.72
CA PHE A 14 -11.71 29.82 22.58
C PHE A 14 -12.81 29.06 21.84
N MET A 15 -13.10 29.41 20.58
CA MET A 15 -14.06 28.65 19.75
C MET A 15 -13.60 27.20 19.50
N ASN A 16 -12.29 26.97 19.33
CA ASN A 16 -11.76 25.61 19.14
C ASN A 16 -11.94 24.73 20.39
N ILE A 17 -11.80 25.30 21.59
CA ILE A 17 -11.99 24.56 22.85
C ILE A 17 -13.45 24.12 23.01
N ALA A 18 -14.41 24.97 22.62
CA ALA A 18 -15.84 24.66 22.71
C ALA A 18 -16.27 23.49 21.80
N ILE A 19 -15.60 23.30 20.66
CA ILE A 19 -15.91 22.24 19.68
C ILE A 19 -15.10 20.95 19.94
N SER A 20 -14.04 21.03 20.75
CA SER A 20 -13.12 19.92 21.05
C SER A 20 -13.54 19.05 22.25
N GLY A 21 -14.59 19.42 22.98
CA GLY A 21 -15.03 18.70 24.18
C GLY A 21 -15.51 17.28 23.88
N TYR A 22 -15.06 16.30 24.66
CA TYR A 22 -15.59 14.94 24.62
C TYR A 22 -17.01 14.92 25.18
N VAL A 23 -18.01 14.70 24.33
CA VAL A 23 -19.41 14.53 24.74
C VAL A 23 -19.76 13.04 24.76
N LYS A 24 -20.10 12.51 25.94
CA LYS A 24 -20.66 11.16 26.06
C LYS A 24 -22.05 11.15 25.42
N VAL A 25 -22.25 10.31 24.41
CA VAL A 25 -23.55 10.15 23.74
C VAL A 25 -24.42 9.17 24.53
N PRO A 26 -25.64 9.57 24.96
CA PRO A 26 -26.59 8.68 25.63
C PRO A 26 -26.98 7.47 24.77
N LYS A 27 -27.38 6.37 25.42
CA LYS A 27 -27.83 5.16 24.73
C LYS A 27 -29.02 5.48 23.81
N ASN A 28 -29.00 4.95 22.58
CA ASN A 28 -29.99 5.19 21.50
C ASN A 28 -29.90 6.54 20.77
N GLN A 29 -28.83 7.33 20.95
CA GLN A 29 -28.55 8.49 20.10
C GLN A 29 -27.43 8.20 19.09
N ARG A 30 -27.55 8.77 17.88
CA ARG A 30 -26.54 8.63 16.83
C ARG A 30 -25.27 9.36 17.25
N LYS A 31 -24.13 8.68 17.21
CA LYS A 31 -22.82 9.31 17.44
C LYS A 31 -22.57 10.35 16.37
N GLN A 32 -22.07 11.51 16.77
CA GLN A 32 -21.50 12.48 15.83
C GLN A 32 -20.28 11.84 15.17
N TYR A 33 -20.30 11.69 13.84
CA TYR A 33 -19.14 11.21 13.11
C TYR A 33 -18.03 12.25 13.22
N ARG A 34 -16.97 11.93 13.95
CA ARG A 34 -15.72 12.67 13.86
C ARG A 34 -15.13 12.31 12.50
N MET A 35 -15.14 13.26 11.56
CA MET A 35 -14.23 13.15 10.43
C MET A 35 -12.84 13.29 11.02
N GLU A 36 -12.11 12.17 11.12
CA GLU A 36 -10.69 12.24 11.38
C GLU A 36 -10.06 12.96 10.18
N PRO A 37 -9.09 13.86 10.41
CA PRO A 37 -8.29 14.38 9.30
C PRO A 37 -7.78 13.17 8.53
N ALA A 38 -8.06 13.10 7.23
CA ALA A 38 -7.40 12.11 6.40
C ALA A 38 -5.90 12.22 6.68
N PRO A 39 -5.20 11.11 6.96
CA PRO A 39 -3.76 11.18 7.19
C PRO A 39 -3.16 11.98 6.05
N SER A 40 -2.38 13.01 6.37
CA SER A 40 -1.69 13.82 5.37
C SER A 40 -0.62 12.97 4.71
N VAL A 41 -1.06 12.08 3.81
CA VAL A 41 -0.17 11.30 2.98
C VAL A 41 0.39 12.28 1.96
N SER A 42 1.59 12.78 2.20
CA SER A 42 2.38 13.39 1.13
C SER A 42 2.74 12.26 0.17
N VAL A 43 1.88 12.01 -0.82
CA VAL A 43 2.21 11.14 -1.95
C VAL A 43 3.20 11.92 -2.80
N GLN A 44 4.48 11.81 -2.47
CA GLN A 44 5.53 12.23 -3.37
C GLN A 44 5.67 11.13 -4.42
N ASN A 45 5.07 11.36 -5.59
CA ASN A 45 5.10 10.42 -6.70
C ASN A 45 6.54 9.96 -6.97
N ASN A 46 6.74 8.63 -7.04
CA ASN A 46 7.90 7.98 -7.66
C ASN A 46 9.29 8.23 -7.04
N VAL A 47 9.42 8.68 -5.79
CA VAL A 47 10.74 8.74 -5.13
C VAL A 47 10.96 7.52 -4.25
N SER A 48 12.06 6.81 -4.50
CA SER A 48 12.53 5.72 -3.63
C SER A 48 12.89 6.32 -2.28
N PHE A 49 12.17 5.95 -1.22
CA PHE A 49 12.48 6.39 0.14
C PHE A 49 13.64 5.57 0.68
N LYS A 50 14.63 6.25 1.30
CA LYS A 50 15.57 5.56 2.18
C LYS A 50 14.75 4.87 3.26
N ALA A 51 15.04 3.60 3.53
CA ALA A 51 14.46 2.87 4.66
C ALA A 51 14.59 3.73 5.92
N THR A 52 13.47 4.34 6.31
CA THR A 52 13.44 5.29 7.42
C THR A 52 13.13 4.45 8.64
N LEU A 53 14.10 4.32 9.54
CA LEU A 53 13.88 3.71 10.83
C LEU A 53 13.00 4.67 11.64
N PRO A 54 11.74 4.36 11.99
CA PRO A 54 10.97 5.13 12.93
C PRO A 54 11.79 5.44 14.19
N ASN A 55 11.93 6.74 14.48
CA ASN A 55 12.46 7.24 15.74
C ASN A 55 11.37 7.11 16.83
N THR A 56 10.84 5.90 17.01
CA THR A 56 9.95 5.60 18.13
C THR A 56 10.83 5.22 19.32
N ARG A 57 10.57 5.81 20.49
CA ARG A 57 11.23 5.42 21.75
C ARG A 57 10.97 3.95 22.17
N ASN A 58 10.23 3.19 21.37
CA ASN A 58 9.57 1.95 21.75
C ASN A 58 10.11 0.70 21.04
N SER A 59 11.30 0.77 20.43
CA SER A 59 11.84 -0.30 19.57
C SER A 59 10.99 -0.51 18.30
N GLY A 60 11.64 -0.95 17.23
CA GLY A 60 11.00 -1.32 15.97
C GLY A 60 11.80 -2.45 15.34
N THR A 61 11.12 -3.52 14.95
CA THR A 61 11.74 -4.65 14.25
C THR A 61 11.56 -4.45 12.75
N TYR A 62 12.62 -4.73 11.99
CA TYR A 62 12.61 -4.59 10.53
C TYR A 62 13.05 -5.92 9.92
N ALA A 63 12.29 -6.38 8.94
CA ALA A 63 12.61 -7.54 8.15
C ALA A 63 12.81 -7.14 6.69
N LEU A 64 13.89 -7.61 6.08
CA LEU A 64 14.05 -7.53 4.64
C LEU A 64 13.23 -8.66 4.01
N VAL A 65 12.23 -8.30 3.20
CA VAL A 65 11.39 -9.29 2.50
C VAL A 65 11.98 -9.59 1.12
N ASP A 66 12.18 -8.59 0.27
CA ASP A 66 12.70 -8.75 -1.10
C ASP A 66 13.24 -7.40 -1.63
N SER A 67 13.32 -7.23 -2.95
CA SER A 67 13.53 -5.97 -3.68
C SER A 67 12.35 -5.67 -4.64
N SER A 68 12.07 -4.38 -4.87
CA SER A 68 11.00 -3.92 -5.77
C SER A 68 11.46 -2.72 -6.60
N GLY A 69 11.23 -2.76 -7.91
CA GLY A 69 11.55 -1.62 -8.80
C GLY A 69 10.64 -0.41 -8.59
N ASN A 70 9.41 -0.62 -8.09
CA ASN A 70 8.39 0.44 -7.96
C ASN A 70 7.71 0.42 -6.57
N GLY A 71 8.39 -0.13 -5.56
CA GLY A 71 7.93 -0.22 -4.17
C GLY A 71 6.87 -1.29 -3.87
N TYR A 72 6.67 -1.55 -2.57
CA TYR A 72 5.86 -2.65 -2.01
C TYR A 72 4.34 -2.40 -1.92
N GLY A 73 3.79 -1.49 -2.71
CA GLY A 73 2.35 -1.56 -2.98
C GLY A 73 1.41 -0.85 -2.01
N MET A 74 1.76 0.30 -1.44
CA MET A 74 0.73 1.31 -1.10
C MET A 74 0.72 2.40 -2.17
N VAL A 75 0.51 1.99 -3.42
CA VAL A 75 0.50 2.89 -4.58
C VAL A 75 -0.86 3.59 -4.69
N ALA A 76 -1.92 3.01 -4.11
CA ALA A 76 -3.24 3.61 -4.03
C ALA A 76 -3.92 3.24 -2.69
N ALA A 77 -4.84 4.08 -2.20
CA ALA A 77 -5.51 3.89 -0.91
C ALA A 77 -6.35 2.60 -0.82
N ASN A 78 -6.67 1.98 -1.97
CA ASN A 78 -7.46 0.77 -2.09
C ASN A 78 -6.63 -0.53 -2.16
N THR A 79 -5.30 -0.47 -2.27
CA THR A 79 -4.46 -1.68 -2.27
C THR A 79 -4.12 -2.11 -0.86
N ARG A 80 -4.19 -3.42 -0.58
CA ARG A 80 -3.82 -4.01 0.71
C ARG A 80 -2.68 -5.03 0.51
N PRO A 81 -1.42 -4.60 0.41
CA PRO A 81 -0.31 -5.49 0.03
C PRO A 81 0.11 -6.47 1.14
N LEU A 82 -0.42 -6.32 2.36
CA LEU A 82 -0.09 -7.16 3.51
C LEU A 82 -1.38 -7.67 4.18
N PHE A 83 -1.43 -8.98 4.37
CA PHE A 83 -2.36 -9.67 5.23
C PHE A 83 -1.62 -10.14 6.49
N VAL A 84 -2.24 -9.92 7.65
CA VAL A 84 -1.73 -10.34 8.95
C VAL A 84 -2.88 -10.98 9.72
N ASP A 85 -2.67 -12.22 10.13
CA ASP A 85 -3.47 -12.95 11.09
C ASP A 85 -2.57 -13.34 12.27
N ILE A 86 -2.72 -12.60 13.35
CA ILE A 86 -1.87 -12.74 14.54
C ILE A 86 -2.20 -14.03 15.27
N ASP A 87 -3.48 -14.42 15.30
CA ASP A 87 -3.96 -15.57 16.07
C ASP A 87 -3.43 -16.89 15.49
N ASN A 88 -3.35 -16.97 14.16
CA ASN A 88 -2.81 -18.13 13.47
C ASN A 88 -1.34 -17.96 13.04
N SER A 89 -0.67 -16.89 13.47
CA SER A 89 0.72 -16.61 13.10
C SER A 89 0.94 -16.66 11.59
N ASN A 90 0.05 -16.03 10.82
CA ASN A 90 0.06 -16.07 9.36
C ASN A 90 0.19 -14.67 8.78
N TRP A 91 1.32 -14.42 8.12
CA TRP A 91 1.62 -13.16 7.48
C TRP A 91 1.84 -13.43 6.00
N PHE A 92 1.17 -12.67 5.15
CA PHE A 92 1.32 -12.80 3.71
C PHE A 92 1.40 -11.44 3.05
N ALA A 93 2.48 -11.20 2.30
CA ALA A 93 2.69 -10.00 1.53
C ALA A 93 2.63 -10.32 0.03
N CYS A 94 2.08 -9.39 -0.75
CA CYS A 94 2.08 -9.43 -2.20
C CYS A 94 2.55 -8.07 -2.73
N TYR A 95 3.48 -8.08 -3.68
CA TYR A 95 4.15 -6.88 -4.15
C TYR A 95 4.64 -7.02 -5.60
N ARG A 96 5.05 -5.90 -6.20
CA ARG A 96 5.74 -5.94 -7.51
C ARG A 96 7.20 -6.26 -7.27
N GLN A 97 7.65 -7.39 -7.76
CA GLN A 97 9.01 -7.87 -7.56
C GLN A 97 9.97 -7.16 -8.52
N TYR A 98 11.17 -6.86 -8.06
CA TYR A 98 12.25 -6.45 -8.95
C TYR A 98 12.73 -7.65 -9.77
N ALA A 99 12.61 -7.55 -11.09
CA ALA A 99 12.96 -8.64 -12.02
C ALA A 99 14.32 -8.45 -12.71
N GLY A 100 15.07 -7.39 -12.35
CA GLY A 100 16.33 -7.02 -12.98
C GLY A 100 16.29 -5.63 -13.63
N GLU A 101 17.44 -5.19 -14.14
CA GLU A 101 17.53 -3.96 -14.91
C GLU A 101 16.98 -4.19 -16.33
N GLN A 102 16.27 -3.19 -16.88
CA GLN A 102 15.64 -3.27 -18.21
C GLN A 102 14.65 -4.44 -18.38
N THR A 103 14.11 -4.96 -17.28
CA THR A 103 13.02 -5.96 -17.31
C THR A 103 11.69 -5.31 -16.99
N THR A 104 10.63 -6.13 -16.93
CA THR A 104 9.32 -5.65 -16.51
C THR A 104 9.29 -5.15 -15.06
N HIS A 105 8.41 -4.16 -14.81
CA HIS A 105 8.01 -3.70 -13.49
C HIS A 105 6.68 -4.31 -13.01
N GLY A 106 6.09 -5.22 -13.80
CA GLY A 106 4.81 -5.86 -13.52
C GLY A 106 4.92 -7.30 -13.03
N GLN A 107 6.13 -7.79 -12.72
CA GLN A 107 6.29 -9.11 -12.10
C GLN A 107 5.71 -9.09 -10.69
N ILE A 108 4.86 -10.05 -10.36
CA ILE A 108 4.26 -10.17 -9.03
C ILE A 108 5.09 -11.14 -8.19
N GLY A 109 5.48 -10.70 -7.00
CA GLY A 109 6.08 -11.53 -5.96
C GLY A 109 5.14 -11.67 -4.77
N GLY A 110 5.33 -12.74 -4.01
CA GLY A 110 4.67 -12.94 -2.74
C GLY A 110 5.67 -13.33 -1.67
N ALA A 111 5.33 -13.10 -0.41
CA ALA A 111 6.13 -13.57 0.71
C ALA A 111 5.26 -14.03 1.87
N PHE A 112 5.63 -15.14 2.49
CA PHE A 112 4.96 -15.70 3.64
C PHE A 112 5.87 -15.66 4.87
N SER A 113 5.29 -15.44 6.04
CA SER A 113 6.01 -15.47 7.31
C SER A 113 5.10 -15.95 8.43
N THR A 114 5.69 -16.63 9.40
CA THR A 114 5.00 -17.06 10.63
C THR A 114 5.20 -16.09 11.80
N ASP A 115 6.17 -15.19 11.72
CA ASP A 115 6.60 -14.34 12.83
C ASP A 115 6.69 -12.85 12.47
N GLY A 116 6.55 -12.51 11.18
CA GLY A 116 6.75 -11.16 10.67
C GLY A 116 8.22 -10.74 10.57
N GLU A 117 9.17 -11.61 10.96
CA GLU A 117 10.61 -11.35 10.99
C GLU A 117 11.36 -12.10 9.88
N SER A 118 11.06 -13.39 9.72
CA SER A 118 11.64 -14.27 8.71
C SER A 118 10.63 -14.52 7.60
N TRP A 119 11.02 -14.23 6.36
CA TRP A 119 10.11 -14.29 5.21
C TRP A 119 10.61 -15.29 4.16
N GLN A 120 9.72 -16.19 3.74
CA GLN A 120 9.90 -17.01 2.55
C GLN A 120 9.30 -16.29 1.35
N THR A 121 10.13 -15.96 0.35
CA THR A 121 9.71 -15.29 -0.87
C THR A 121 9.36 -16.25 -1.99
N TYR A 122 8.35 -15.89 -2.77
CA TYR A 122 7.89 -16.56 -3.97
C TYR A 122 7.96 -15.57 -5.13
N SER A 123 8.70 -15.93 -6.16
CA SER A 123 8.98 -15.05 -7.29
C SER A 123 8.07 -15.34 -8.46
N ASN A 124 7.77 -14.32 -9.25
CA ASN A 124 7.11 -14.47 -10.55
C ASN A 124 5.77 -15.23 -10.48
N LEU A 125 4.91 -14.85 -9.53
CA LEU A 125 3.60 -15.47 -9.30
C LEU A 125 2.65 -15.35 -10.49
N ASN A 126 2.82 -14.33 -11.32
CA ASN A 126 2.08 -14.14 -12.56
C ASN A 126 2.82 -14.68 -13.79
N TYR A 127 3.73 -15.64 -13.61
CA TYR A 127 4.33 -16.37 -14.71
C TYR A 127 3.25 -17.15 -15.48
N ASN A 128 3.09 -16.87 -16.78
CA ASN A 128 2.01 -17.44 -17.57
C ASN A 128 2.45 -18.28 -18.80
N GLY A 129 3.63 -18.91 -18.74
CA GLY A 129 4.07 -19.89 -19.74
C GLY A 129 4.62 -19.29 -21.06
N ASN A 130 4.47 -20.01 -22.19
CA ASN A 130 4.96 -19.61 -23.51
C ASN A 130 3.94 -19.91 -24.64
N PRO A 131 3.41 -18.91 -25.38
CA PRO A 131 3.59 -17.48 -25.13
C PRO A 131 2.81 -17.04 -23.88
N PRO A 132 3.41 -16.23 -22.99
CA PRO A 132 2.78 -15.80 -21.75
C PRO A 132 1.68 -14.79 -22.04
N TRP A 133 0.40 -15.16 -21.85
CA TRP A 133 -0.71 -14.22 -21.97
C TRP A 133 -1.08 -13.62 -20.63
N GLY A 134 -0.38 -12.57 -20.23
CA GLY A 134 -0.76 -11.68 -19.15
C GLY A 134 0.15 -10.47 -19.22
N GLY A 135 -0.33 -9.37 -19.80
CA GLY A 135 0.49 -8.17 -19.99
C GLY A 135 0.52 -7.64 -21.41
N GLY A 136 -0.52 -6.91 -21.83
CA GLY A 136 -0.46 -6.10 -23.05
C GLY A 136 0.46 -4.88 -22.94
N THR A 137 0.43 -4.07 -24.00
CA THR A 137 1.32 -2.96 -24.35
C THR A 137 1.56 -1.87 -23.29
N GLY A 138 2.81 -1.81 -22.81
CA GLY A 138 3.41 -0.63 -22.15
C GLY A 138 3.17 -0.56 -20.63
N ALA A 139 4.17 -0.32 -19.76
CA ALA A 139 5.44 0.38 -19.96
C ALA A 139 6.52 -0.10 -18.96
N GLY A 140 7.78 -0.09 -19.40
CA GLY A 140 8.98 -0.39 -18.61
C GLY A 140 9.84 -1.46 -19.27
N GLN A 141 10.48 -1.11 -20.40
CA GLN A 141 11.45 -1.92 -21.17
C GLN A 141 11.17 -3.42 -21.30
N GLY A 142 9.89 -3.81 -21.29
CA GLY A 142 9.40 -5.17 -21.49
C GLY A 142 8.40 -5.15 -22.64
N GLY A 143 8.68 -5.95 -23.66
CA GLY A 143 7.86 -6.00 -24.88
C GLY A 143 6.44 -6.56 -24.65
N LEU A 144 5.77 -6.85 -25.77
CA LEU A 144 4.38 -7.37 -25.84
C LEU A 144 4.13 -8.67 -25.05
N THR A 145 5.18 -9.29 -24.52
CA THR A 145 5.18 -10.60 -23.85
C THR A 145 5.55 -10.50 -22.36
N THR A 146 5.59 -9.30 -21.80
CA THR A 146 6.04 -9.11 -20.42
C THR A 146 4.89 -8.88 -19.45
N ALA A 147 4.96 -9.51 -18.28
CA ALA A 147 4.01 -9.34 -17.18
C ALA A 147 3.78 -7.86 -16.86
N GLN A 148 2.53 -7.42 -16.74
CA GLN A 148 2.12 -6.04 -16.40
C GLN A 148 1.18 -6.01 -15.19
N GLY A 149 1.49 -6.79 -14.16
CA GLY A 149 0.75 -6.84 -12.90
C GLY A 149 0.75 -5.49 -12.16
N ARG A 150 -0.43 -5.09 -11.68
CA ARG A 150 -0.68 -3.81 -11.00
C ARG A 150 -1.53 -4.04 -9.75
N TYR A 151 -1.34 -3.15 -8.77
CA TYR A 151 -2.17 -3.08 -7.56
C TYR A 151 -2.25 -4.38 -6.74
N PRO A 152 -1.10 -4.99 -6.38
CA PRO A 152 -1.10 -6.23 -5.61
C PRO A 152 -1.79 -6.05 -4.26
N SER A 153 -2.63 -7.01 -3.90
CA SER A 153 -3.34 -7.08 -2.64
C SER A 153 -3.31 -8.51 -2.10
N ALA A 154 -3.30 -8.64 -0.79
CA ALA A 154 -3.20 -9.88 -0.04
C ALA A 154 -4.48 -10.09 0.78
N LEU A 155 -4.98 -11.33 0.75
CA LEU A 155 -6.10 -11.80 1.55
C LEU A 155 -5.78 -13.18 2.11
N GLY A 156 -6.03 -13.42 3.39
CA GLY A 156 -5.96 -14.76 3.95
C GLY A 156 -7.28 -15.51 3.79
N THR A 157 -7.19 -16.81 3.53
CA THR A 157 -8.30 -17.76 3.66
C THR A 157 -7.91 -18.86 4.65
N PRO A 158 -8.86 -19.69 5.14
CA PRO A 158 -8.53 -20.79 6.05
C PRO A 158 -7.51 -21.80 5.48
N ASP A 159 -7.50 -22.00 4.16
CA ASP A 159 -6.67 -23.01 3.51
C ASP A 159 -5.34 -22.44 3.00
N GLN A 160 -5.37 -21.24 2.42
CA GLN A 160 -4.19 -20.61 1.83
C GLN A 160 -4.32 -19.07 1.71
N PRO A 161 -3.21 -18.32 1.72
CA PRO A 161 -3.25 -16.93 1.33
C PRO A 161 -3.52 -16.75 -0.17
N LEU A 162 -4.15 -15.63 -0.52
CA LEU A 162 -4.44 -15.22 -1.88
C LEU A 162 -3.69 -13.93 -2.20
N ALA A 163 -2.96 -13.97 -3.32
CA ALA A 163 -2.46 -12.78 -4.00
C ALA A 163 -3.46 -12.37 -5.08
N ILE A 164 -3.85 -11.10 -5.08
CA ILE A 164 -4.82 -10.51 -6.02
C ILE A 164 -4.15 -9.33 -6.70
N TRP A 165 -4.25 -9.24 -8.01
CA TRP A 165 -3.72 -8.11 -8.79
C TRP A 165 -4.57 -7.88 -10.03
N ASN A 166 -4.38 -6.71 -10.65
CA ASN A 166 -4.89 -6.42 -11.98
C ASN A 166 -3.78 -6.69 -12.99
N GLU A 167 -4.10 -7.41 -14.05
CA GLU A 167 -3.20 -7.59 -15.19
C GLU A 167 -3.65 -6.63 -16.30
N TYR A 168 -2.72 -5.88 -16.89
CA TYR A 168 -3.04 -5.16 -18.11
C TYR A 168 -3.10 -6.15 -19.27
N ALA A 169 -4.24 -6.32 -19.91
CA ALA A 169 -4.37 -7.15 -21.10
C ALA A 169 -4.77 -6.25 -22.27
N ALA A 170 -3.83 -6.00 -23.19
CA ALA A 170 -4.09 -5.35 -24.46
C ALA A 170 -3.82 -6.35 -25.56
N ASN A 171 -4.71 -6.38 -26.57
CA ASN A 171 -4.50 -7.16 -27.76
C ASN A 171 -3.36 -6.52 -28.58
N PRO A 172 -2.28 -7.25 -28.91
CA PRO A 172 -1.20 -6.74 -29.74
C PRO A 172 -1.66 -6.20 -31.10
N GLU A 173 -2.83 -6.61 -31.61
CA GLU A 173 -3.36 -6.19 -32.92
C GLU A 173 -4.17 -4.88 -32.90
N THR A 174 -4.68 -4.45 -31.74
CA THR A 174 -5.57 -3.26 -31.65
C THR A 174 -5.08 -2.20 -30.66
N SER A 175 -3.86 -2.36 -30.15
CA SER A 175 -3.23 -1.38 -29.28
C SER A 175 -2.65 -0.23 -30.12
N ASN A 176 -3.34 0.90 -30.13
CA ASN A 176 -2.72 2.17 -30.53
C ASN A 176 -1.71 2.60 -29.45
N GLY A 177 -0.46 2.21 -29.65
CA GLY A 177 0.68 2.85 -28.98
C GLY A 177 0.80 4.31 -29.37
#